data_AF-S7V496-F1
#
_entry.id   AF-S7V496-F1
#
_cell.length_a   1.000
_cell.length_b   1.000
_cell.length_c   1.000
_cell.angle_alpha   90.00
_cell.angle_beta   90.00
_cell.angle_gamma   90.00
#
_symmetry.space_group_name_H-M   'P 1'
#
loop_
_entity.id
_entity.type
_entity.pdbx_description
1 polymer ?
#
loop_
_entity_poly.entity_id
_entity_poly.type
_entity_poly.pdbx_seq_one_letter_code
_entity_poly.pdbx_strand_id
1 'polypeptide(L)'
;MESTFKDQSGFTLLEMLVAAMLGLVVITAALGVLNSSQLSYNVQEDIAAVQQDVRMARTFIERDVIMAGAGLGDFPRLAGLPAEAFSAFTFDNNGGENGSDILTIRYVVPSSDVCGPPPSGIGSCADLPKLTLKPDKKDPTAAMPITAAVAIVNEDLNATSPIDYNAWDRDCYCDGVTYTQPQPHMNGIIIAPGGAMADEVVITQVIANSSKLGNHPVLDYANKVLNKYPPGSTIMFFNFEPLEEIRYYLQDGALMRLHEKDLRNSTGTTTPNPVVEHIEDIQFAFGLDTDDDNLIDTWINGEDADDFDADGDLKDADKPLVRALRISVLGRTAKARRELAPDRRPALEDHPAAEATDFHRRRLSQVTVALRNMGLN
;
A
#
# COMPACT_ATOMS: atom_id res chain seq x y z
N MET A 1 50.83 43.49 -76.40
CA MET A 1 49.91 42.95 -75.39
C MET A 1 50.59 41.70 -74.86
N GLU A 2 51.44 41.88 -73.86
CA GLU A 2 52.35 40.86 -73.37
C GLU A 2 51.59 39.98 -72.37
N SER A 3 51.37 38.73 -72.74
CA SER A 3 50.70 37.73 -71.90
C SER A 3 51.70 37.24 -70.85
N THR A 4 51.65 37.81 -69.65
CA THR A 4 52.30 37.24 -68.47
C THR A 4 51.63 35.92 -68.11
N PHE A 5 52.15 34.81 -68.66
CA PHE A 5 51.88 33.48 -68.12
C PHE A 5 52.56 33.40 -66.75
N LYS A 6 51.74 33.49 -65.71
CA LYS A 6 52.16 33.32 -64.32
C LYS A 6 52.50 31.85 -64.13
N ASP A 7 53.78 31.53 -63.90
CA ASP A 7 54.22 30.19 -63.52
C ASP A 7 53.39 29.74 -62.30
N GLN A 8 52.57 28.70 -62.49
CA GLN A 8 51.93 28.03 -61.36
C GLN A 8 52.98 27.13 -60.73
N SER A 9 53.65 27.63 -59.70
CA SER A 9 54.52 26.82 -58.85
C SER A 9 53.69 25.68 -58.24
N GLY A 10 53.97 24.44 -58.68
CA GLY A 10 53.38 23.25 -58.10
C GLY A 10 53.81 23.05 -56.63
N PHE A 11 53.00 22.33 -55.86
CA PHE A 11 53.27 22.07 -54.45
C PHE A 11 54.52 21.21 -54.26
N THR A 12 55.33 21.57 -53.27
CA THR A 12 56.49 20.76 -52.90
C THR A 12 56.04 19.51 -52.13
N LEU A 13 56.78 18.41 -52.26
CA LEU A 13 56.50 17.18 -51.51
C LEU A 13 56.58 17.40 -49.98
N LEU A 14 57.38 18.38 -49.55
CA LEU A 14 57.49 18.83 -48.17
C LEU A 14 56.21 19.54 -47.69
N GLU A 15 55.63 20.45 -48.48
CA GLU A 15 54.36 21.11 -48.12
C GLU A 15 53.21 20.12 -47.98
N MET A 16 53.13 19.12 -48.87
CA MET A 16 52.10 18.08 -48.76
C MET A 16 52.27 17.23 -47.50
N LEU A 17 53.51 16.92 -47.10
CA LEU A 17 53.79 16.21 -45.85
C LEU A 17 53.45 17.05 -44.61
N VAL A 18 53.81 18.33 -44.61
CA VAL A 18 53.50 19.24 -43.50
C VAL A 18 51.99 19.47 -43.40
N ALA A 19 51.30 19.68 -44.52
CA ALA A 19 49.86 19.84 -44.56
C ALA A 19 49.12 18.58 -44.06
N ALA A 20 49.58 17.38 -44.46
CA ALA A 20 49.02 16.12 -43.97
C ALA A 20 49.25 15.92 -42.47
N MET A 21 50.45 16.24 -41.97
CA MET A 21 50.76 16.17 -40.53
C MET A 21 49.87 17.10 -39.71
N LEU A 22 49.73 18.36 -40.13
CA LEU A 22 48.86 19.33 -39.46
C LEU A 22 47.39 18.91 -39.51
N GLY A 23 46.94 18.39 -40.67
CA GLY A 23 45.59 17.85 -40.82
C GLY A 23 45.29 16.71 -39.84
N LEU A 24 46.23 15.77 -39.67
CA LEU A 24 46.08 14.66 -38.72
C LEU A 24 45.98 15.15 -37.27
N VAL A 25 46.79 16.13 -36.88
CA VAL A 25 46.76 16.72 -35.53
C VAL A 25 45.40 17.36 -35.26
N VAL A 26 44.87 18.14 -36.21
CA VAL A 26 43.57 18.80 -36.08
C VAL A 26 42.43 17.78 -35.99
N ILE A 27 42.44 16.75 -36.84
CA ILE A 27 41.42 15.69 -36.82
C ILE A 27 41.44 14.94 -35.49
N THR A 28 42.63 14.61 -34.97
CA THR A 28 42.78 13.93 -33.67
C THR A 28 42.24 14.78 -32.53
N ALA A 29 42.54 16.08 -32.52
CA ALA A 29 42.00 17.01 -31.53
C ALA A 29 40.46 17.11 -31.62
N ALA A 30 39.91 17.19 -32.84
CA ALA A 30 38.46 17.25 -33.06
C ALA A 30 37.76 15.96 -32.61
N LEU A 31 38.32 14.79 -32.90
CA LEU A 31 37.79 13.49 -32.43
C LEU A 31 37.86 13.37 -30.90
N GLY A 32 38.91 13.89 -30.27
CA GLY A 32 39.01 13.97 -28.81
C GLY A 32 37.87 14.77 -28.17
N VAL A 33 37.55 15.93 -28.75
CA VAL A 33 36.42 16.76 -28.31
C VAL A 33 35.09 16.02 -28.52
N LEU A 34 34.90 15.38 -29.67
CA LEU A 34 33.67 14.64 -29.97
C LEU A 34 33.43 13.50 -28.97
N ASN A 35 34.45 12.71 -28.66
CA ASN A 35 34.35 11.63 -27.68
C ASN A 35 34.00 12.15 -26.28
N SER A 36 34.65 13.24 -25.84
CA SER A 36 34.34 13.88 -24.55
C SER A 36 32.90 14.41 -24.50
N SER A 37 32.42 14.98 -25.62
CA SER A 37 31.05 15.48 -25.74
C SER A 37 30.01 14.34 -25.69
N GLN A 38 30.26 13.23 -26.39
CA GLN A 38 29.35 12.06 -26.37
C GLN A 38 29.30 11.41 -24.98
N LEU A 39 30.46 11.26 -24.34
CA LEU A 39 30.54 10.73 -22.98
C LEU A 39 29.73 11.58 -22.00
N SER A 40 29.93 12.91 -22.06
CA SER A 40 29.23 13.86 -21.21
C SER A 40 27.73 13.84 -21.45
N TYR A 41 27.30 13.74 -22.71
CA TYR A 41 25.89 13.61 -23.07
C TYR A 41 25.26 12.36 -22.43
N ASN A 42 25.90 11.20 -22.58
CA ASN A 42 25.39 9.96 -21.98
C ASN A 42 25.39 10.00 -20.44
N VAL A 43 26.34 10.69 -19.80
CA VAL A 43 26.31 10.89 -18.32
C VAL A 43 25.11 11.75 -17.93
N GLN A 44 24.84 12.82 -18.67
CA GLN A 44 23.73 13.71 -18.39
C GLN A 44 22.38 13.00 -18.57
N GLU A 45 22.26 12.15 -19.60
CA GLU A 45 21.07 11.33 -19.82
C GLU A 45 20.83 10.36 -18.65
N ASP A 46 21.87 9.63 -18.21
CA ASP A 46 21.76 8.72 -17.07
C ASP A 46 21.36 9.46 -15.78
N ILE A 47 21.94 10.64 -15.52
CA ILE A 47 21.58 11.44 -14.34
C ILE A 47 20.13 11.93 -14.42
N ALA A 48 19.66 12.34 -15.61
CA ALA A 48 18.28 12.76 -15.81
C ALA A 48 17.30 11.60 -15.59
N ALA A 49 17.65 10.40 -16.07
CA ALA A 49 16.88 9.17 -15.83
C ALA A 49 16.75 8.87 -14.33
N VAL A 50 17.86 8.86 -13.58
CA VAL A 50 17.82 8.62 -12.12
C VAL A 50 16.97 9.65 -11.39
N GLN A 51 17.05 10.93 -11.79
CA GLN A 51 16.20 11.96 -11.19
C GLN A 51 14.71 11.74 -11.48
N GLN A 52 14.37 11.23 -12.66
CA GLN A 52 13.00 10.87 -13.01
C GLN A 52 12.54 9.66 -12.20
N ASP A 53 13.37 8.63 -12.09
CA ASP A 53 13.06 7.39 -11.39
C ASP A 53 12.78 7.64 -9.91
N VAL A 54 13.65 8.41 -9.25
CA VAL A 54 13.48 8.80 -7.85
C VAL A 54 12.23 9.67 -7.62
N ARG A 55 11.91 10.58 -8.56
CA ARG A 55 10.66 11.36 -8.49
C ARG A 55 9.44 10.46 -8.62
N MET A 56 9.49 9.45 -9.49
CA MET A 56 8.40 8.51 -9.70
C MET A 56 8.19 7.64 -8.46
N ALA A 57 9.25 7.03 -7.92
CA ALA A 57 9.23 6.26 -6.67
C ALA A 57 8.53 7.04 -5.55
N ARG A 58 9.03 8.25 -5.30
CA ARG A 58 8.48 9.14 -4.28
C ARG A 58 7.00 9.45 -4.51
N THR A 59 6.60 9.82 -5.73
CA THR A 59 5.22 10.22 -6.04
C THR A 59 4.21 9.09 -5.75
N PHE A 60 4.58 7.85 -6.05
CA PHE A 60 3.71 6.70 -5.73
C PHE A 60 3.56 6.51 -4.22
N ILE A 61 4.68 6.47 -3.50
CA ILE A 61 4.66 6.30 -2.04
C ILE A 61 3.88 7.44 -1.40
N GLU A 62 4.16 8.70 -1.74
CA GLU A 62 3.45 9.88 -1.23
C GLU A 62 1.94 9.78 -1.43
N ARG A 63 1.50 9.40 -2.63
CA ARG A 63 0.07 9.33 -2.96
C ARG A 63 -0.67 8.35 -2.06
N ASP A 64 -0.08 7.19 -1.83
CA ASP A 64 -0.71 6.14 -1.03
C ASP A 64 -0.57 6.42 0.48
N VAL A 65 0.54 7.03 0.91
CA VAL A 65 0.75 7.49 2.29
C VAL A 65 -0.29 8.55 2.70
N ILE A 66 -0.69 9.44 1.79
CA ILE A 66 -1.76 10.43 2.08
C ILE A 66 -3.10 9.74 2.38
N MET A 67 -3.33 8.55 1.80
CA MET A 67 -4.55 7.78 2.01
C MET A 67 -4.49 6.90 3.25
N ALA A 68 -3.30 6.68 3.83
CA ALA A 68 -3.11 5.85 5.02
C ALA A 68 -4.11 6.21 6.12
N GLY A 69 -4.81 5.20 6.65
CA GLY A 69 -5.80 5.40 7.72
C GLY A 69 -7.19 5.83 7.25
N ALA A 70 -7.37 6.20 5.98
CA ALA A 70 -8.68 6.65 5.48
C ALA A 70 -9.75 5.57 5.68
N GLY A 71 -10.83 5.92 6.37
CA GLY A 71 -11.94 5.00 6.66
C GLY A 71 -11.64 3.88 7.67
N LEU A 72 -10.41 3.76 8.19
CA LEU A 72 -10.06 2.72 9.18
C LEU A 72 -10.74 2.93 10.54
N GLY A 73 -11.01 4.17 10.94
CA GLY A 73 -11.67 4.48 12.21
C GLY A 73 -13.12 3.97 12.29
N ASP A 74 -13.82 3.92 11.16
CA ASP A 74 -15.17 3.37 11.05
C ASP A 74 -15.16 1.86 10.71
N PHE A 75 -13.97 1.31 10.44
CA PHE A 75 -13.82 -0.10 10.11
C PHE A 75 -13.90 -0.94 11.39
N PRO A 76 -14.78 -1.95 11.42
CA PRO A 76 -15.04 -2.68 12.65
C PRO A 76 -13.82 -3.54 13.03
N ARG A 77 -13.43 -3.48 14.31
CA ARG A 77 -12.35 -4.32 14.87
C ARG A 77 -12.84 -5.76 15.04
N LEU A 78 -12.39 -6.65 14.17
CA LEU A 78 -12.79 -8.06 14.15
C LEU A 78 -11.97 -8.89 15.13
N ALA A 79 -12.62 -9.73 15.95
CA ALA A 79 -11.86 -10.67 16.76
C ALA A 79 -11.23 -11.78 15.91
N GLY A 80 -9.95 -12.06 16.17
CA GLY A 80 -9.14 -13.04 15.43
C GLY A 80 -8.14 -12.42 14.46
N LEU A 81 -8.24 -11.11 14.20
CA LEU A 81 -7.16 -10.33 13.61
C LEU A 81 -6.33 -9.66 14.72
N PRO A 82 -5.00 -9.54 14.54
CA PRO A 82 -4.14 -8.91 15.53
C PRO A 82 -4.33 -7.38 15.45
N ALA A 83 -3.94 -6.64 16.49
CA ALA A 83 -4.29 -5.21 16.61
C ALA A 83 -3.68 -4.35 15.49
N GLU A 84 -2.53 -4.78 14.98
CA GLU A 84 -1.72 -4.19 13.92
C GLU A 84 -2.41 -4.32 12.54
N ALA A 85 -3.35 -5.26 12.38
CA ALA A 85 -4.16 -5.34 11.16
C ALA A 85 -5.08 -4.11 10.97
N PHE A 86 -5.33 -3.37 12.05
CA PHE A 86 -6.16 -2.15 12.06
C PHE A 86 -5.33 -0.87 12.19
N SER A 87 -3.99 -0.96 12.17
CA SER A 87 -3.14 0.22 12.09
C SER A 87 -3.05 0.72 10.64
N ALA A 88 -2.98 2.04 10.48
CA ALA A 88 -2.83 2.71 9.19
C ALA A 88 -1.54 2.31 8.46
N PHE A 89 -0.52 1.91 9.21
CA PHE A 89 0.73 1.40 8.67
C PHE A 89 1.32 0.28 9.55
N THR A 90 2.14 -0.55 8.94
CA THR A 90 3.12 -1.43 9.59
C THR A 90 4.47 -1.16 8.95
N PHE A 91 5.50 -1.12 9.77
CA PHE A 91 6.87 -0.88 9.37
C PHE A 91 7.73 -2.10 9.69
N ASP A 92 8.75 -2.32 8.88
CA ASP A 92 9.77 -3.35 9.11
C ASP A 92 11.13 -2.73 8.77
N ASN A 93 11.82 -2.33 9.83
CA ASN A 93 13.12 -1.69 9.75
C ASN A 93 14.16 -2.66 9.21
N ASN A 94 14.87 -2.28 8.14
CA ASN A 94 15.88 -3.14 7.50
C ASN A 94 15.36 -4.52 7.01
N GLY A 95 14.04 -4.72 6.91
CA GLY A 95 13.44 -5.99 6.46
C GLY A 95 13.56 -6.26 4.95
N GLY A 96 13.88 -5.23 4.17
CA GLY A 96 14.02 -5.29 2.72
C GLY A 96 15.42 -5.66 2.22
N GLU A 97 15.57 -5.67 0.90
CA GLU A 97 16.86 -5.93 0.26
C GLU A 97 17.91 -4.89 0.70
N ASN A 98 19.13 -5.34 0.94
CA ASN A 98 20.27 -4.49 1.28
C ASN A 98 20.08 -3.60 2.53
N GLY A 99 19.19 -3.95 3.46
CA GLY A 99 18.88 -3.11 4.62
C GLY A 99 17.97 -1.92 4.29
N SER A 100 17.24 -2.00 3.17
CA SER A 100 16.13 -1.09 2.92
C SER A 100 14.93 -1.42 3.80
N ASP A 101 14.11 -0.41 4.04
CA ASP A 101 12.90 -0.57 4.82
C ASP A 101 11.72 -1.10 4.01
N ILE A 102 10.75 -1.67 4.71
CA ILE A 102 9.45 -2.04 4.17
C ILE A 102 8.38 -1.20 4.85
N LEU A 103 7.53 -0.57 4.04
CA LEU A 103 6.37 0.16 4.51
C LEU A 103 5.11 -0.48 3.98
N THR A 104 4.24 -0.88 4.90
CA THR A 104 2.89 -1.37 4.60
C THR A 104 1.88 -0.32 5.01
N ILE A 105 0.99 0.05 4.10
CA ILE A 105 -0.03 1.10 4.29
C ILE A 105 -1.40 0.46 4.16
N ARG A 106 -2.34 0.85 5.02
CA ARG A 106 -3.72 0.36 4.98
C ARG A 106 -4.71 1.51 4.92
N TYR A 107 -5.71 1.36 4.07
CA TYR A 107 -6.84 2.28 3.99
C TYR A 107 -8.07 1.59 3.41
N VAL A 108 -9.24 2.11 3.73
CA VAL A 108 -10.51 1.65 3.21
C VAL A 108 -10.80 2.38 1.90
N VAL A 109 -10.98 1.64 0.82
CA VAL A 109 -11.44 2.16 -0.47
C VAL A 109 -12.94 2.43 -0.36
N PRO A 110 -13.41 3.69 -0.42
CA PRO A 110 -14.84 3.96 -0.51
C PRO A 110 -15.32 3.49 -1.88
N SER A 111 -15.90 2.30 -1.96
CA SER A 111 -16.57 1.82 -3.16
C SER A 111 -18.08 2.02 -3.00
N SER A 112 -18.72 2.52 -4.06
CA SER A 112 -20.17 2.67 -4.08
C SER A 112 -20.89 1.33 -4.25
N ASP A 113 -20.17 0.28 -4.64
CA ASP A 113 -20.70 -1.07 -4.86
C ASP A 113 -19.61 -2.10 -4.53
N VAL A 114 -19.49 -2.39 -3.24
CA VAL A 114 -18.54 -3.36 -2.65
C VAL A 114 -18.68 -4.76 -3.26
N CYS A 115 -19.87 -5.08 -3.75
CA CYS A 115 -20.21 -6.40 -4.26
C CYS A 115 -20.06 -6.52 -5.77
N GLY A 116 -19.88 -5.40 -6.48
CA GLY A 116 -19.87 -5.35 -7.95
C GLY A 116 -21.23 -5.64 -8.58
N PRO A 117 -21.33 -5.51 -9.91
CA PRO A 117 -22.61 -5.61 -10.61
C PRO A 117 -23.19 -7.02 -10.52
N PRO A 118 -24.39 -7.20 -9.94
CA PRO A 118 -24.97 -8.51 -9.77
C PRO A 118 -25.49 -9.10 -11.11
N PRO A 119 -25.54 -10.43 -11.25
CA PRO A 119 -26.22 -11.09 -12.36
C PRO A 119 -27.70 -10.70 -12.46
N SER A 120 -28.25 -10.77 -13.68
CA SER A 120 -29.66 -10.42 -13.93
C SER A 120 -30.61 -11.22 -13.03
N GLY A 121 -31.46 -10.51 -12.27
CA GLY A 121 -32.46 -11.09 -11.38
C GLY A 121 -32.00 -11.37 -9.95
N ILE A 122 -30.74 -11.05 -9.60
CA ILE A 122 -30.17 -11.20 -8.26
C ILE A 122 -29.82 -9.82 -7.71
N GLY A 123 -30.10 -9.57 -6.42
CA GLY A 123 -29.75 -8.31 -5.75
C GLY A 123 -28.31 -8.30 -5.23
N SER A 124 -27.76 -7.12 -4.93
CA SER A 124 -26.46 -7.01 -4.27
C SER A 124 -26.59 -7.34 -2.78
N CYS A 125 -25.66 -8.11 -2.22
CA CYS A 125 -25.64 -8.35 -0.77
C CYS A 125 -25.29 -7.07 0.02
N ALA A 126 -24.67 -6.07 -0.62
CA ALA A 126 -24.39 -4.77 0.00
C ALA A 126 -25.67 -3.96 0.30
N ASP A 127 -26.77 -4.24 -0.41
CA ASP A 127 -28.06 -3.58 -0.20
C ASP A 127 -28.87 -4.19 0.96
N LEU A 128 -28.35 -5.22 1.61
CA LEU A 128 -29.05 -5.89 2.71
C LEU A 128 -29.21 -4.94 3.92
N PRO A 129 -30.44 -4.72 4.41
CA PRO A 129 -30.65 -3.82 5.53
C PRO A 129 -30.09 -4.41 6.82
N LYS A 130 -29.58 -3.54 7.71
CA LYS A 130 -29.10 -3.97 9.04
C LYS A 130 -30.22 -4.63 9.85
N LEU A 131 -29.89 -5.72 10.53
CA LEU A 131 -30.77 -6.41 11.47
C LEU A 131 -30.33 -6.12 12.90
N THR A 132 -31.23 -6.25 13.86
CA THR A 132 -30.94 -5.99 15.27
C THR A 132 -31.29 -7.21 16.09
N LEU A 133 -30.36 -7.68 16.93
CA LEU A 133 -30.62 -8.80 17.83
C LEU A 133 -31.74 -8.48 18.82
N LYS A 134 -32.71 -9.38 18.88
CA LYS A 134 -33.81 -9.35 19.83
C LYS A 134 -33.37 -10.00 21.15
N PRO A 135 -33.79 -9.47 22.32
CA PRO A 135 -33.51 -10.11 23.59
C PRO A 135 -34.14 -11.49 23.72
N ASP A 136 -33.60 -12.28 24.66
CA ASP A 136 -34.23 -13.55 25.02
C ASP A 136 -35.67 -13.32 25.53
N LYS A 137 -36.58 -14.23 25.18
CA LYS A 137 -38.00 -14.12 25.56
C LYS A 137 -38.21 -14.25 27.07
N LYS A 138 -37.26 -14.85 27.80
CA LYS A 138 -37.35 -15.08 29.25
C LYS A 138 -36.68 -13.98 30.07
N ASP A 139 -35.62 -13.36 29.55
CA ASP A 139 -34.94 -12.23 30.18
C ASP A 139 -34.68 -11.13 29.12
N PRO A 140 -35.34 -9.97 29.24
CA PRO A 140 -35.28 -8.90 28.25
C PRO A 140 -33.90 -8.21 28.19
N THR A 141 -33.00 -8.52 29.12
CA THR A 141 -31.64 -7.97 29.19
C THR A 141 -30.56 -8.98 28.85
N ALA A 142 -30.91 -10.27 28.82
CA ALA A 142 -29.94 -11.33 28.54
C ALA A 142 -29.67 -11.49 27.04
N ALA A 143 -28.41 -11.77 26.74
CA ALA A 143 -28.01 -12.34 25.46
C ALA A 143 -28.74 -13.67 25.21
N MET A 144 -28.79 -14.09 23.95
CA MET A 144 -29.42 -15.36 23.59
C MET A 144 -28.70 -16.53 24.29
N PRO A 145 -29.42 -17.62 24.65
CA PRO A 145 -28.79 -18.79 25.26
C PRO A 145 -27.64 -19.32 24.41
N ILE A 146 -26.51 -19.67 25.03
CA ILE A 146 -25.33 -20.20 24.30
C ILE A 146 -25.65 -21.46 23.47
N THR A 147 -26.68 -22.22 23.85
CA THR A 147 -27.17 -23.42 23.14
C THR A 147 -28.13 -23.11 21.99
N ALA A 148 -28.57 -21.86 21.82
CA ALA A 148 -29.50 -21.50 20.75
C ALA A 148 -28.86 -21.76 19.39
N ALA A 149 -29.60 -22.43 18.50
CA ALA A 149 -29.24 -22.69 17.11
C ALA A 149 -29.84 -21.69 16.12
N VAL A 150 -30.65 -20.78 16.65
CA VAL A 150 -31.37 -19.79 15.88
C VAL A 150 -31.33 -18.48 16.66
N ALA A 151 -30.84 -17.44 16.00
CA ALA A 151 -30.91 -16.07 16.47
C ALA A 151 -32.27 -15.47 16.13
N ILE A 152 -32.80 -14.61 17.00
CA ILE A 152 -34.03 -13.88 16.76
C ILE A 152 -33.67 -12.40 16.56
N VAL A 153 -34.22 -11.79 15.52
CA VAL A 153 -34.04 -10.36 15.21
C VAL A 153 -35.31 -9.57 15.54
N ASN A 154 -35.18 -8.26 15.70
CA ASN A 154 -36.29 -7.37 15.99
C ASN A 154 -37.18 -7.15 14.76
N GLU A 155 -36.58 -7.19 13.58
CA GLU A 155 -37.20 -6.91 12.30
C GLU A 155 -38.05 -8.09 11.81
N ASP A 156 -39.08 -7.79 10.99
CA ASP A 156 -39.86 -8.80 10.29
C ASP A 156 -39.19 -9.08 8.94
N LEU A 157 -38.59 -10.26 8.78
CA LEU A 157 -37.90 -10.65 7.53
C LEU A 157 -38.87 -10.92 6.36
N ASN A 158 -40.16 -10.61 6.52
CA ASN A 158 -41.14 -10.57 5.43
C ASN A 158 -41.55 -9.17 5.03
N ALA A 159 -41.08 -8.15 5.77
CA ALA A 159 -41.39 -6.77 5.46
C ALA A 159 -40.68 -6.34 4.18
N THR A 160 -41.46 -5.77 3.25
CA THR A 160 -40.97 -5.19 1.98
C THR A 160 -41.08 -3.66 1.96
N SER A 161 -41.59 -3.04 3.03
CA SER A 161 -41.78 -1.59 3.17
C SER A 161 -41.86 -1.17 4.65
N PRO A 162 -41.32 0.01 5.05
CA PRO A 162 -40.58 0.99 4.23
C PRO A 162 -39.16 0.55 3.87
N ILE A 163 -38.61 -0.44 4.59
CA ILE A 163 -37.33 -1.09 4.31
C ILE A 163 -37.62 -2.55 3.94
N ASP A 164 -36.96 -3.06 2.91
CA ASP A 164 -37.13 -4.43 2.42
C ASP A 164 -36.25 -5.42 3.20
N TYR A 165 -36.73 -5.85 4.36
CA TYR A 165 -36.08 -6.89 5.16
C TYR A 165 -36.21 -8.30 4.55
N ASN A 166 -37.17 -8.50 3.64
CA ASN A 166 -37.29 -9.74 2.88
C ASN A 166 -36.10 -9.98 1.93
N ALA A 167 -35.28 -8.97 1.67
CA ALA A 167 -34.02 -9.12 0.93
C ALA A 167 -33.08 -10.18 1.54
N TRP A 168 -33.11 -10.39 2.86
CA TRP A 168 -32.31 -11.44 3.52
C TRP A 168 -32.74 -12.87 3.15
N ASP A 169 -33.99 -13.08 2.72
CA ASP A 169 -34.56 -14.38 2.33
C ASP A 169 -34.56 -14.58 0.80
N ARG A 170 -33.77 -13.78 0.06
CA ARG A 170 -33.56 -13.92 -1.38
C ARG A 170 -32.10 -14.23 -1.68
N ASP A 171 -31.85 -14.69 -2.90
CA ASP A 171 -30.49 -14.83 -3.41
C ASP A 171 -29.85 -13.44 -3.51
N CYS A 172 -28.60 -13.33 -3.10
CA CYS A 172 -27.82 -12.11 -3.25
C CYS A 172 -26.43 -12.43 -3.81
N TYR A 173 -25.83 -11.45 -4.48
CA TYR A 173 -24.51 -11.55 -5.08
C TYR A 173 -23.54 -10.61 -4.40
N CYS A 174 -22.32 -11.08 -4.17
CA CYS A 174 -21.19 -10.24 -3.79
C CYS A 174 -19.87 -10.83 -4.28
N ASP A 175 -19.09 -10.01 -4.99
CA ASP A 175 -17.70 -10.29 -5.36
C ASP A 175 -17.47 -11.69 -5.96
N GLY A 176 -18.17 -11.99 -7.05
CA GLY A 176 -18.07 -13.30 -7.72
C GLY A 176 -18.81 -14.45 -7.05
N VAL A 177 -19.29 -14.27 -5.82
CA VAL A 177 -20.03 -15.28 -5.05
C VAL A 177 -21.52 -14.98 -5.09
N THR A 178 -22.33 -15.99 -5.42
CA THR A 178 -23.79 -15.92 -5.28
C THR A 178 -24.21 -16.72 -4.05
N TYR A 179 -24.78 -16.03 -3.07
CA TYR A 179 -25.33 -16.62 -1.86
C TYR A 179 -26.77 -17.05 -2.13
N THR A 180 -27.03 -18.36 -2.14
CA THR A 180 -28.32 -18.93 -2.51
C THR A 180 -29.12 -19.38 -1.29
N GLN A 181 -30.41 -19.08 -1.31
CA GLN A 181 -31.33 -19.48 -0.25
C GLN A 181 -31.74 -20.95 -0.39
N PRO A 182 -32.11 -21.64 0.72
CA PRO A 182 -32.33 -21.13 2.08
C PRO A 182 -31.10 -21.18 3.00
N GLN A 183 -29.96 -21.71 2.53
CA GLN A 183 -28.74 -21.87 3.33
C GLN A 183 -27.57 -21.12 2.66
N PRO A 184 -27.60 -19.77 2.71
CA PRO A 184 -26.65 -18.96 1.96
C PRO A 184 -25.22 -19.11 2.49
N HIS A 185 -25.04 -19.44 3.77
CA HIS A 185 -23.73 -19.40 4.44
C HIS A 185 -23.03 -18.05 4.21
N MET A 186 -23.80 -16.96 4.30
CA MET A 186 -23.30 -15.63 4.01
C MET A 186 -22.49 -15.07 5.16
N ASN A 187 -21.45 -14.33 4.83
CA ASN A 187 -20.63 -13.63 5.82
C ASN A 187 -21.36 -12.37 6.27
N GLY A 188 -21.34 -12.16 7.58
CA GLY A 188 -21.85 -10.97 8.21
C GLY A 188 -20.93 -10.53 9.31
N ILE A 189 -21.20 -9.33 9.82
CA ILE A 189 -20.58 -8.83 11.02
C ILE A 189 -21.66 -8.52 12.03
N ILE A 190 -21.37 -8.83 13.29
CA ILE A 190 -22.16 -8.36 14.41
C ILE A 190 -21.36 -7.32 15.19
N ILE A 191 -22.02 -6.22 15.56
CA ILE A 191 -21.44 -5.11 16.32
C ILE A 191 -22.27 -4.89 17.57
N ALA A 192 -21.63 -4.87 18.73
CA ALA A 192 -22.31 -4.61 20.00
C ALA A 192 -22.83 -3.16 20.08
N PRO A 193 -23.87 -2.88 20.89
CA PRO A 193 -24.34 -1.53 21.12
C PRO A 193 -23.19 -0.62 21.57
N GLY A 194 -22.99 0.50 20.86
CA GLY A 194 -21.89 1.43 21.14
C GLY A 194 -20.51 1.02 20.60
N GLY A 195 -20.40 -0.05 19.80
CA GLY A 195 -19.17 -0.39 19.09
C GLY A 195 -18.08 -1.06 19.94
N ALA A 196 -18.39 -1.44 21.18
CA ALA A 196 -17.40 -1.97 22.13
C ALA A 196 -16.75 -3.30 21.69
N MET A 197 -17.43 -4.09 20.85
CA MET A 197 -16.90 -5.32 20.26
C MET A 197 -17.60 -5.61 18.93
N ALA A 198 -16.88 -6.23 18.00
CA ALA A 198 -17.43 -6.73 16.76
C ALA A 198 -16.79 -8.09 16.40
N ASP A 199 -17.59 -8.96 15.79
CA ASP A 199 -17.16 -10.29 15.37
C ASP A 199 -17.76 -10.63 14.00
N GLU A 200 -17.02 -11.42 13.23
CA GLU A 200 -17.57 -12.07 12.05
C GLU A 200 -18.55 -13.18 12.46
N VAL A 201 -19.65 -13.26 11.72
CA VAL A 201 -20.68 -14.29 11.85
C VAL A 201 -20.98 -14.88 10.48
N VAL A 202 -21.30 -16.17 10.43
CA VAL A 202 -21.79 -16.79 9.21
C VAL A 202 -23.29 -17.03 9.36
N ILE A 203 -24.10 -16.35 8.55
CA ILE A 203 -25.55 -16.56 8.53
C ILE A 203 -25.83 -17.82 7.71
N THR A 204 -26.05 -18.91 8.44
CA THR A 204 -26.22 -20.26 7.86
C THR A 204 -27.55 -20.47 7.17
N GLN A 205 -28.57 -19.76 7.60
CA GLN A 205 -29.92 -19.90 7.11
C GLN A 205 -30.69 -18.63 7.42
N VAL A 206 -31.51 -18.19 6.47
CA VAL A 206 -32.60 -17.26 6.76
C VAL A 206 -33.88 -18.07 6.77
N ILE A 207 -34.59 -18.04 7.90
CA ILE A 207 -35.82 -18.84 8.03
C ILE A 207 -36.95 -18.00 7.46
N ALA A 208 -37.36 -18.34 6.24
CA ALA A 208 -38.49 -17.75 5.55
C ALA A 208 -39.72 -17.60 6.46
N ASN A 209 -40.49 -16.51 6.27
CA ASN A 209 -41.70 -16.25 7.04
C ASN A 209 -41.48 -16.12 8.55
N SER A 210 -40.29 -15.66 8.99
CA SER A 210 -39.99 -15.51 10.41
C SER A 210 -38.93 -14.44 10.71
N SER A 211 -38.82 -14.00 11.97
CA SER A 211 -37.73 -13.11 12.44
C SER A 211 -36.51 -13.89 12.92
N LYS A 212 -36.12 -14.95 12.21
CA LYS A 212 -35.11 -15.91 12.68
C LYS A 212 -33.99 -16.14 11.69
N LEU A 213 -32.78 -16.13 12.20
CA LEU A 213 -31.55 -16.46 11.47
C LEU A 213 -30.93 -17.73 12.07
N GLY A 214 -30.50 -18.66 11.23
CA GLY A 214 -29.75 -19.82 11.67
C GLY A 214 -28.32 -19.43 12.10
N ASN A 215 -27.89 -19.94 13.25
CA ASN A 215 -26.52 -19.81 13.76
C ASN A 215 -25.98 -21.16 14.26
N HIS A 216 -26.31 -22.22 13.53
CA HIS A 216 -25.77 -23.53 13.83
C HIS A 216 -24.30 -23.62 13.34
N PRO A 217 -23.44 -24.39 14.00
CA PRO A 217 -22.09 -24.63 13.51
C PRO A 217 -22.14 -25.25 12.11
N VAL A 218 -21.30 -24.77 11.19
CA VAL A 218 -21.17 -25.31 9.83
C VAL A 218 -19.69 -25.48 9.52
N LEU A 219 -19.31 -26.69 9.10
CA LEU A 219 -17.91 -27.04 8.79
C LEU A 219 -16.96 -26.67 9.96
N ASP A 220 -15.90 -25.91 9.69
CA ASP A 220 -14.92 -25.46 10.69
C ASP A 220 -15.34 -24.20 11.47
N TYR A 221 -16.49 -23.59 11.14
CA TYR A 221 -16.97 -22.40 11.83
C TYR A 221 -17.77 -22.76 13.09
N ALA A 222 -17.26 -22.35 14.25
CA ALA A 222 -17.92 -22.53 15.54
C ALA A 222 -19.33 -21.89 15.59
N ASN A 223 -19.53 -20.85 14.76
CA ASN A 223 -20.78 -20.19 14.38
C ASN A 223 -21.89 -20.02 15.44
N LYS A 224 -21.48 -19.86 16.71
CA LYS A 224 -22.31 -19.49 17.87
C LYS A 224 -22.05 -18.07 18.36
N VAL A 225 -21.33 -17.30 17.56
CA VAL A 225 -20.84 -15.96 17.89
C VAL A 225 -22.01 -15.03 18.23
N LEU A 226 -23.11 -15.07 17.46
CA LEU A 226 -24.33 -14.28 17.74
C LEU A 226 -24.89 -14.46 19.17
N ASN A 227 -24.65 -15.61 19.82
CA ASN A 227 -25.14 -15.87 21.18
C ASN A 227 -24.32 -15.15 22.26
N LYS A 228 -23.10 -14.67 21.93
CA LYS A 228 -22.23 -13.94 22.85
C LYS A 228 -22.60 -12.45 22.92
N TYR A 229 -23.39 -11.96 21.97
CA TYR A 229 -23.70 -10.55 21.82
C TYR A 229 -24.96 -10.16 22.60
N PRO A 230 -24.96 -8.99 23.26
CA PRO A 230 -26.14 -8.50 23.97
C PRO A 230 -27.26 -8.12 23.01
N PRO A 231 -28.51 -8.03 23.51
CA PRO A 231 -29.63 -7.48 22.75
C PRO A 231 -29.34 -6.08 22.23
N GLY A 232 -29.85 -5.73 21.05
CA GLY A 232 -29.58 -4.45 20.40
C GLY A 232 -28.31 -4.42 19.55
N SER A 233 -27.50 -5.49 19.55
CA SER A 233 -26.36 -5.62 18.63
C SER A 233 -26.86 -5.66 17.18
N THR A 234 -26.15 -4.98 16.28
CA THR A 234 -26.52 -4.88 14.87
C THR A 234 -25.79 -5.92 14.04
N ILE A 235 -26.51 -6.59 13.15
CA ILE A 235 -25.98 -7.54 12.17
C ILE A 235 -26.09 -6.90 10.80
N MET A 236 -25.04 -6.96 10.00
CA MET A 236 -25.04 -6.53 8.61
C MET A 236 -24.22 -7.50 7.77
N PHE A 237 -24.50 -7.54 6.47
CA PHE A 237 -23.62 -8.25 5.53
C PHE A 237 -22.23 -7.62 5.59
N PHE A 238 -21.19 -8.46 5.55
CA PHE A 238 -19.81 -8.01 5.67
C PHE A 238 -18.96 -8.62 4.58
N ASN A 239 -18.28 -7.76 3.83
CA ASN A 239 -17.20 -8.12 2.93
C ASN A 239 -15.91 -7.49 3.45
N PHE A 240 -14.82 -8.26 3.44
CA PHE A 240 -13.49 -7.80 3.84
C PHE A 240 -12.91 -6.80 2.82
N GLU A 241 -13.36 -6.88 1.56
CA GLU A 241 -13.06 -5.88 0.55
C GLU A 241 -13.95 -4.66 0.76
N PRO A 242 -13.48 -3.65 1.52
CA PRO A 242 -12.82 -2.54 0.88
C PRO A 242 -11.46 -2.17 1.50
N LEU A 243 -10.92 -2.98 2.41
CA LEU A 243 -9.63 -2.67 3.02
C LEU A 243 -8.49 -3.01 2.05
N GLU A 244 -7.77 -1.99 1.60
CA GLU A 244 -6.63 -2.12 0.71
C GLU A 244 -5.34 -2.04 1.54
N GLU A 245 -4.50 -3.06 1.43
CA GLU A 245 -3.13 -3.07 1.95
C GLU A 245 -2.16 -2.86 0.78
N ILE A 246 -1.27 -1.88 0.93
CA ILE A 246 -0.23 -1.57 -0.03
C ILE A 246 1.13 -1.72 0.64
N ARG A 247 1.93 -2.66 0.15
CA ARG A 247 3.29 -2.89 0.63
C ARG A 247 4.31 -2.37 -0.37
N TYR A 248 5.20 -1.51 0.11
CA TYR A 248 6.37 -1.02 -0.60
C TYR A 248 7.63 -1.69 -0.09
N TYR A 249 8.42 -2.26 -1.00
CA TYR A 249 9.71 -2.89 -0.70
C TYR A 249 10.62 -2.84 -1.93
N LEU A 250 11.92 -3.03 -1.74
CA LEU A 250 12.85 -3.21 -2.86
C LEU A 250 13.01 -4.69 -3.21
N GLN A 251 13.10 -4.95 -4.52
CA GLN A 251 13.44 -6.25 -5.07
C GLN A 251 14.23 -6.08 -6.36
N ASP A 252 15.44 -6.64 -6.40
CA ASP A 252 16.35 -6.61 -7.54
C ASP A 252 16.63 -5.18 -8.04
N GLY A 253 16.67 -4.22 -7.11
CA GLY A 253 16.85 -2.79 -7.41
C GLY A 253 15.63 -2.11 -8.04
N ALA A 254 14.46 -2.74 -8.03
CA ALA A 254 13.19 -2.12 -8.37
C ALA A 254 12.36 -1.85 -7.11
N LEU A 255 11.70 -0.69 -7.07
CA LEU A 255 10.67 -0.41 -6.09
C LEU A 255 9.42 -1.20 -6.46
N MET A 256 9.03 -2.12 -5.60
CA MET A 256 7.84 -2.92 -5.73
C MET A 256 6.69 -2.26 -4.98
N ARG A 257 5.50 -2.33 -5.57
CA ARG A 257 4.24 -1.98 -4.95
C ARG A 257 3.31 -3.17 -5.05
N LEU A 258 3.08 -3.82 -3.92
CA LEU A 258 2.21 -4.98 -3.82
C LEU A 258 0.85 -4.55 -3.26
N HIS A 259 -0.21 -4.91 -3.97
CA HIS A 259 -1.58 -4.77 -3.49
C HIS A 259 -2.07 -6.07 -2.90
N GLU A 260 -2.62 -5.99 -1.69
CA GLU A 260 -3.36 -7.06 -1.03
C GLU A 260 -4.75 -6.54 -0.69
N LYS A 261 -5.77 -7.30 -1.10
CA LYS A 261 -7.19 -6.92 -0.93
C LYS A 261 -7.89 -7.69 0.18
N ASP A 262 -7.26 -8.73 0.71
CA ASP A 262 -7.83 -9.58 1.75
C ASP A 262 -6.78 -9.88 2.83
N LEU A 263 -6.92 -9.24 3.99
CA LEU A 263 -6.02 -9.45 5.14
C LEU A 263 -6.09 -10.87 5.73
N ARG A 264 -7.14 -11.64 5.45
CA ARG A 264 -7.30 -12.98 6.03
C ARG A 264 -6.71 -14.07 5.17
N ASN A 265 -6.62 -13.82 3.88
CA ASN A 265 -6.29 -14.85 2.92
C ASN A 265 -5.18 -14.33 1.99
N SER A 266 -3.93 -14.46 2.46
CA SER A 266 -2.72 -14.29 1.65
C SER A 266 -2.67 -15.23 0.41
N THR A 267 -3.69 -16.06 0.18
CA THR A 267 -3.87 -16.84 -1.05
C THR A 267 -4.47 -16.06 -2.21
N GLY A 268 -4.81 -14.78 -2.02
CA GLY A 268 -5.10 -13.84 -3.11
C GLY A 268 -3.93 -13.78 -4.10
N THR A 269 -4.22 -13.48 -5.37
CA THR A 269 -3.17 -13.25 -6.37
C THR A 269 -2.42 -11.98 -5.99
N THR A 270 -1.31 -12.12 -5.27
CA THR A 270 -0.35 -11.04 -5.09
C THR A 270 0.08 -10.61 -6.49
N THR A 271 -0.13 -9.34 -6.81
CA THR A 271 0.36 -8.75 -8.06
C THR A 271 1.45 -7.76 -7.70
N PRO A 272 2.71 -8.24 -7.57
CA PRO A 272 3.84 -7.35 -7.42
C PRO A 272 3.94 -6.51 -8.68
N ASN A 273 3.73 -5.20 -8.53
CA ASN A 273 3.88 -4.26 -9.63
C ASN A 273 5.20 -3.52 -9.46
N PRO A 274 6.19 -3.73 -10.34
CA PRO A 274 7.38 -2.89 -10.35
C PRO A 274 6.95 -1.46 -10.70
N VAL A 275 7.22 -0.53 -9.79
CA VAL A 275 6.87 0.88 -9.96
C VAL A 275 7.95 1.58 -10.77
N VAL A 276 9.21 1.35 -10.37
CA VAL A 276 10.37 1.99 -10.97
C VAL A 276 11.63 1.19 -10.65
N GLU A 277 12.56 1.16 -11.60
CA GLU A 277 13.84 0.47 -11.48
C GLU A 277 14.94 1.42 -10.98
N HIS A 278 16.11 0.85 -10.72
CA HIS A 278 17.31 1.56 -10.32
C HIS A 278 17.20 2.33 -9.00
N ILE A 279 16.33 1.86 -8.11
CA ILE A 279 16.31 2.28 -6.72
C ILE A 279 17.30 1.42 -5.94
N GLU A 280 18.24 2.07 -5.28
CA GLU A 280 19.29 1.41 -4.51
C GLU A 280 18.90 1.25 -3.04
N ASP A 281 18.15 2.22 -2.49
CA ASP A 281 17.81 2.26 -1.07
C ASP A 281 16.48 3.01 -0.86
N ILE A 282 15.68 2.53 0.09
CA ILE A 282 14.51 3.24 0.61
C ILE A 282 14.54 3.18 2.13
N GLN A 283 14.28 4.31 2.76
CA GLN A 283 14.31 4.48 4.21
C GLN A 283 13.15 5.37 4.65
N PHE A 284 12.63 5.16 5.85
CA PHE A 284 11.52 5.93 6.39
C PHE A 284 11.82 6.46 7.79
N ALA A 285 11.26 7.64 8.10
CA ALA A 285 11.26 8.17 9.45
C ALA A 285 9.88 8.73 9.81
N PHE A 286 9.49 8.59 11.06
CA PHE A 286 8.16 8.95 11.56
C PHE A 286 8.24 10.16 12.47
N GLY A 287 7.46 11.19 12.17
CA GLY A 287 7.33 12.38 12.99
C GLY A 287 6.18 12.21 13.98
N LEU A 288 6.47 12.25 15.27
CA LEU A 288 5.52 12.05 16.36
C LEU A 288 5.13 13.39 16.99
N ASP A 289 3.87 13.45 17.42
CA ASP A 289 3.25 14.50 18.22
C ASP A 289 3.03 13.94 19.62
N THR A 290 3.90 14.32 20.56
CA THR A 290 3.98 13.74 21.90
C THR A 290 3.24 14.56 22.95
N ASP A 291 2.88 15.80 22.64
CA ASP A 291 2.13 16.70 23.52
C ASP A 291 0.73 17.10 23.02
N ASP A 292 0.30 16.50 21.89
CA ASP A 292 -1.04 16.64 21.28
C ASP A 292 -1.34 18.08 20.80
N ASP A 293 -0.30 18.82 20.41
CA ASP A 293 -0.43 20.17 19.86
C ASP A 293 -0.55 20.20 18.32
N ASN A 294 -0.57 19.01 17.68
CA ASN A 294 -0.57 18.78 16.24
C ASN A 294 0.71 19.23 15.52
N LEU A 295 1.81 19.43 16.24
CA LEU A 295 3.14 19.62 15.69
C LEU A 295 3.99 18.36 15.87
N ILE A 296 5.10 18.30 15.15
CA ILE A 296 6.05 17.20 15.27
C ILE A 296 7.09 17.59 16.31
N ASP A 297 7.18 16.82 17.39
CA ASP A 297 8.15 17.01 18.46
C ASP A 297 9.44 16.24 18.19
N THR A 298 9.29 15.00 17.75
CA THR A 298 10.41 14.06 17.58
C THR A 298 10.29 13.24 16.31
N TRP A 299 11.43 12.71 15.86
CA TRP A 299 11.54 11.83 14.70
C TRP A 299 12.09 10.48 15.16
N ILE A 300 11.37 9.40 14.82
CA ILE A 300 11.83 8.02 14.96
C ILE A 300 12.34 7.57 13.59
N ASN A 301 13.59 7.14 13.51
CA ASN A 301 14.24 6.77 12.25
C ASN A 301 15.11 5.51 12.35
N GLY A 302 15.14 4.85 13.52
CA GLY A 302 15.94 3.64 13.75
C GLY A 302 17.35 3.90 14.27
N GLU A 303 17.71 5.16 14.50
CA GLU A 303 19.04 5.50 15.03
C GLU A 303 19.18 5.05 16.50
N ASP A 304 18.09 5.13 17.27
CA ASP A 304 18.05 4.66 18.65
C ASP A 304 17.56 3.20 18.71
N ALA A 305 18.23 2.36 19.50
CA ALA A 305 17.88 0.94 19.64
C ALA A 305 16.48 0.71 20.25
N ASP A 306 15.92 1.73 20.89
CA ASP A 306 14.58 1.73 21.47
C ASP A 306 13.55 2.38 20.52
N ASP A 307 13.89 2.75 19.28
CA ASP A 307 12.93 3.39 18.36
C ASP A 307 11.80 2.44 17.93
N PHE A 308 12.18 1.19 17.67
CA PHE A 308 11.28 0.15 17.16
C PHE A 308 11.08 -0.97 18.17
N ASP A 309 10.04 -1.78 17.96
CA ASP A 309 9.84 -3.00 18.72
C ASP A 309 10.79 -4.13 18.27
N ALA A 310 10.64 -5.31 18.86
CA ALA A 310 11.51 -6.45 18.58
C ALA A 310 11.42 -6.98 17.15
N ASP A 311 10.32 -6.67 16.45
CA ASP A 311 10.06 -7.11 15.07
C ASP A 311 10.42 -6.01 14.05
N GLY A 312 10.94 -4.86 14.52
CA GLY A 312 11.34 -3.74 13.67
C GLY A 312 10.19 -2.82 13.28
N ASP A 313 9.01 -2.96 13.89
CA ASP A 313 7.85 -2.06 13.70
C ASP A 313 7.86 -0.92 14.73
N LEU A 314 7.06 0.10 14.47
CA LEU A 314 6.75 1.11 15.48
C LEU A 314 6.01 0.47 16.65
N LYS A 315 6.35 0.90 17.87
CA LYS A 315 5.63 0.46 19.06
C LYS A 315 4.17 0.90 18.98
N ASP A 316 3.28 0.06 19.51
CA ASP A 316 1.83 0.36 19.51
C ASP A 316 1.46 1.66 20.22
N ALA A 317 2.26 2.09 21.20
CA ALA A 317 2.07 3.37 21.89
C ALA A 317 2.43 4.59 21.01
N ASP A 318 3.33 4.40 20.04
CA ASP A 318 3.86 5.46 19.18
C ASP A 318 3.06 5.62 17.88
N LYS A 319 2.47 4.53 17.37
CA LYS A 319 1.59 4.52 16.19
C LYS A 319 0.52 5.63 16.19
N PRO A 320 -0.25 5.90 17.26
CA PRO A 320 -1.24 6.98 17.27
C PRO A 320 -0.63 8.39 17.30
N LEU A 321 0.63 8.52 17.73
CA LEU A 321 1.31 9.82 17.82
C LEU A 321 1.85 10.28 16.47
N VAL A 322 1.92 9.40 15.46
CA VAL A 322 2.48 9.75 14.16
C VAL A 322 1.62 10.80 13.45
N ARG A 323 2.25 11.91 13.04
CA ARG A 323 1.65 13.00 12.24
C ARG A 323 2.29 13.15 10.87
N ALA A 324 3.50 12.65 10.67
CA ALA A 324 4.17 12.74 9.39
C ALA A 324 5.09 11.55 9.12
N LEU A 325 5.32 11.29 7.84
CA LEU A 325 6.28 10.32 7.35
C LEU A 325 7.31 11.04 6.47
N ARG A 326 8.59 10.92 6.81
CA ARG A 326 9.69 11.30 5.93
C ARG A 326 10.08 10.09 5.10
N ILE A 327 9.97 10.24 3.79
CA ILE A 327 10.28 9.22 2.78
C ILE A 327 11.63 9.59 2.17
N SER A 328 12.57 8.67 2.27
CA SER A 328 13.95 8.82 1.80
C SER A 328 14.22 7.79 0.70
N VAL A 329 14.36 8.22 -0.55
CA VAL A 329 14.61 7.34 -1.71
C VAL A 329 15.93 7.67 -2.37
N LEU A 330 16.79 6.67 -2.52
CA LEU A 330 18.07 6.77 -3.19
C LEU A 330 18.05 5.99 -4.51
N GLY A 331 18.10 6.70 -5.62
CA GLY A 331 18.28 6.09 -6.94
C GLY A 331 19.73 6.11 -7.37
N ARG A 332 20.11 5.18 -8.27
CA ARG A 332 21.44 5.07 -8.85
C ARG A 332 21.40 4.92 -10.36
N THR A 333 22.46 5.29 -11.08
CA THR A 333 22.53 5.08 -12.53
C THR A 333 22.46 3.59 -12.89
N ALA A 334 21.77 3.25 -13.99
CA ALA A 334 21.64 1.86 -14.44
C ALA A 334 22.99 1.16 -14.69
N LYS A 335 24.00 1.92 -15.11
CA LYS A 335 25.35 1.42 -15.39
C LYS A 335 26.39 2.15 -14.57
N ALA A 336 27.43 1.41 -14.20
CA ALA A 336 28.65 1.94 -13.61
C ALA A 336 29.43 2.75 -14.68
N ARG A 337 29.78 3.99 -14.36
CA ARG A 337 30.48 4.93 -15.25
C ARG A 337 31.93 5.09 -14.78
N ARG A 338 32.82 4.18 -15.20
CA ARG A 338 34.24 4.14 -14.77
C ARG A 338 35.05 5.38 -15.17
N GLU A 339 34.55 6.12 -16.14
CA GLU A 339 35.06 7.43 -16.54
C GLU A 339 34.86 8.53 -15.48
N LEU A 340 33.99 8.28 -14.49
CA LEU A 340 33.72 9.19 -13.39
C LEU A 340 34.54 8.81 -12.15
N ALA A 341 34.77 9.79 -11.26
CA ALA A 341 35.38 9.51 -9.97
C ALA A 341 34.51 8.54 -9.17
N PRO A 342 35.12 7.54 -8.51
CA PRO A 342 34.37 6.58 -7.70
C PRO A 342 33.64 7.31 -6.58
N ASP A 343 32.47 6.78 -6.24
CA ASP A 343 31.52 7.32 -5.27
C ASP A 343 31.06 6.20 -4.35
N ARG A 344 30.53 6.53 -3.17
CA ARG A 344 29.94 5.54 -2.26
C ARG A 344 28.48 5.86 -2.00
N ARG A 345 27.70 4.84 -1.64
CA ARG A 345 26.35 5.05 -1.12
C ARG A 345 26.46 5.92 0.15
N PRO A 346 25.80 7.09 0.21
CA PRO A 346 25.76 7.90 1.43
C PRO A 346 24.98 7.16 2.53
N ALA A 347 25.16 7.57 3.78
CA ALA A 347 24.27 7.13 4.86
C ALA A 347 22.88 7.72 4.63
N LEU A 348 21.84 6.97 5.00
CA LEU A 348 20.46 7.35 4.82
C LEU A 348 19.63 6.89 6.01
N GLU A 349 19.04 7.82 6.76
CA GLU A 349 18.37 7.52 8.04
C GLU A 349 19.29 6.67 8.96
N ASP A 350 18.84 5.51 9.44
CA ASP A 350 19.64 4.57 10.25
C ASP A 350 20.57 3.68 9.41
N HIS A 351 20.40 3.63 8.09
CA HIS A 351 21.24 2.81 7.22
C HIS A 351 22.61 3.48 6.98
N PRO A 352 23.73 2.91 7.50
CA PRO A 352 25.06 3.47 7.34
C PRO A 352 25.50 3.60 5.88
N ALA A 353 26.48 4.46 5.62
CA ALA A 353 27.09 4.58 4.29
C ALA A 353 27.74 3.27 3.84
N ALA A 354 27.80 3.03 2.53
CA ALA A 354 28.50 1.85 2.02
C ALA A 354 30.01 1.93 2.29
N GLU A 355 30.58 0.79 2.68
CA GLU A 355 32.02 0.61 2.92
C GLU A 355 32.85 0.67 1.62
N ALA A 356 32.29 0.17 0.52
CA ALA A 356 32.95 0.11 -0.78
C ALA A 356 32.51 1.26 -1.68
N THR A 357 33.46 1.81 -2.44
CA THR A 357 33.14 2.74 -3.53
C THR A 357 32.84 2.00 -4.83
N ASP A 358 31.91 2.52 -5.61
CA ASP A 358 31.61 2.09 -6.97
C ASP A 358 31.61 3.27 -7.94
N PHE A 359 31.12 3.05 -9.15
CA PHE A 359 31.07 4.06 -10.21
C PHE A 359 29.64 4.45 -10.58
N HIS A 360 28.69 4.25 -9.67
CA HIS A 360 27.31 4.67 -9.89
C HIS A 360 27.12 6.12 -9.43
N ARG A 361 26.35 6.89 -10.19
CA ARG A 361 25.89 8.21 -9.73
C ARG A 361 24.56 8.06 -9.04
N ARG A 362 24.44 8.69 -7.88
CA ARG A 362 23.27 8.56 -7.01
C ARG A 362 22.51 9.87 -6.93
N ARG A 363 21.21 9.77 -6.73
CA ARG A 363 20.36 10.91 -6.39
C ARG A 363 19.49 10.54 -5.22
N LEU A 364 19.64 11.29 -4.13
CA LEU A 364 18.74 11.26 -3.00
C LEU A 364 17.55 12.20 -3.24
N SER A 365 16.35 11.71 -2.97
CA SER A 365 15.16 12.55 -2.76
C SER A 365 14.58 12.25 -1.40
N GLN A 366 14.30 13.32 -0.65
CA GLN A 366 13.61 13.25 0.62
C GLN A 366 12.36 14.12 0.58
N VAL A 367 11.31 13.64 1.24
CA VAL A 367 10.08 14.41 1.46
C VAL A 367 9.46 14.05 2.79
N THR A 368 8.83 15.04 3.41
CA THR A 368 7.91 14.83 4.52
C THR A 368 6.47 14.94 4.06
N VAL A 369 5.68 13.90 4.29
CA VAL A 369 4.24 13.83 4.03
C VAL A 369 3.52 13.90 5.36
N ALA A 370 2.59 14.84 5.50
CA ALA A 370 1.72 14.90 6.67
C ALA A 370 0.59 13.85 6.54
N LEU A 371 0.40 13.04 7.58
CA LEU A 371 -0.67 12.06 7.69
C LEU A 371 -1.91 12.75 8.24
N ARG A 372 -3.06 12.52 7.60
CA ARG A 372 -4.31 13.22 7.94
C ARG A 372 -5.41 12.30 8.45
N ASN A 373 -5.34 11.01 8.13
CA ASN A 373 -6.44 10.08 8.36
C ASN A 373 -6.09 9.01 9.41
N MET A 374 -5.20 9.32 10.37
CA MET A 374 -4.69 8.37 11.37
C MET A 374 -5.73 7.82 12.37
N GLY A 375 -7.03 8.03 12.14
CA GLY A 375 -8.09 7.43 12.94
C GLY A 375 -8.06 7.87 14.41
N LEU A 376 -7.56 9.08 14.68
CA LEU A 376 -7.54 9.67 16.01
C LEU A 376 -8.92 10.23 16.32
N ASN A 377 -9.71 9.43 17.03
CA ASN A 377 -10.88 9.88 17.77
C ASN A 377 -10.58 9.86 19.26
#